data_AF-A0AAE0CST4-F1
#
_entry.id   AF-A0AAE0CST4-F1
#
_cell.length_a   1.000
_cell.length_b   1.000
_cell.length_c   1.000
_cell.angle_alpha   90.00
_cell.angle_beta   90.00
_cell.angle_gamma   90.00
#
_symmetry.space_group_name_H-M   'P 1'
#
loop_
_entity.id
_entity.type
_entity.pdbx_description
1 polymer ?
#
loop_
_entity_poly.entity_id
_entity_poly.type
_entity_poly.pdbx_seq_one_letter_code
_entity_poly.pdbx_strand_id
1 'polypeptide(L)'
;MKQEACRKDVERAFGVLQSRFAIVAGPTRFWHKHILHDIMTTCIIMHNMIIADERDVTASIEDHMETPTPEVEMVLDENTRFQQFLARHRGIRDKDAHIALRNALIDHLWDDYTNSDN
;
A
#
# COMPACT_ATOMS: atom_id res chain seq x y z
N MET A 1 3.18 -33.26 1.73
CA MET A 1 3.87 -32.61 2.88
C MET A 1 4.81 -31.47 2.49
N LYS A 2 5.57 -31.53 1.37
CA LYS A 2 6.52 -30.46 1.01
C LYS A 2 5.89 -29.09 0.69
N GLN A 3 4.76 -29.08 -0.04
CA GLN A 3 4.05 -27.83 -0.40
C GLN A 3 3.48 -27.12 0.83
N GLU A 4 2.95 -27.88 1.79
CA GLU A 4 2.40 -27.38 3.05
C GLU A 4 3.48 -26.70 3.92
N ALA A 5 4.68 -27.28 3.97
CA ALA A 5 5.82 -26.72 4.69
C ALA A 5 6.29 -25.40 4.05
N CYS A 6 6.49 -25.40 2.73
CA CYS A 6 6.88 -24.20 2.00
C CYS A 6 5.86 -23.06 2.15
N ARG A 7 4.55 -23.37 2.08
CA ARG A 7 3.49 -22.38 2.32
C ARG A 7 3.59 -21.76 3.70
N LYS A 8 3.81 -22.57 4.75
CA LYS A 8 3.94 -22.09 6.13
C LYS A 8 5.15 -21.18 6.32
N ASP A 9 6.27 -21.49 5.69
CA ASP A 9 7.48 -20.65 5.78
C ASP A 9 7.26 -19.28 5.12
N VAL A 10 6.59 -19.27 3.95
CA VAL A 10 6.20 -18.04 3.26
C VAL A 10 5.22 -17.22 4.10
N GLU A 11 4.18 -17.84 4.67
CA GLU A 11 3.20 -17.17 5.53
C GLU A 11 3.84 -16.58 6.78
N ARG A 12 4.77 -17.32 7.39
CA ARG A 12 5.53 -16.87 8.56
C ARG A 12 6.41 -15.67 8.21
N ALA A 13 7.17 -15.73 7.11
CA ALA A 13 8.02 -14.63 6.68
C ALA A 13 7.19 -13.37 6.35
N PHE A 14 6.06 -13.56 5.68
CA PHE A 14 5.15 -12.47 5.36
C PHE A 14 4.55 -11.82 6.62
N GLY A 15 4.15 -12.62 7.61
CA GLY A 15 3.67 -12.11 8.91
C GLY A 15 4.73 -11.29 9.66
N VAL A 16 6.00 -11.73 9.63
CA VAL A 16 7.12 -10.96 10.21
C VAL A 16 7.26 -9.62 9.51
N LEU A 17 7.29 -9.60 8.17
CA LEU A 17 7.41 -8.36 7.39
C LEU A 17 6.22 -7.42 7.64
N GLN A 18 4.99 -7.91 7.74
CA GLN A 18 3.82 -7.09 8.06
C GLN A 18 3.89 -6.47 9.45
N SER A 19 4.41 -7.20 10.46
CA SER A 19 4.56 -6.68 11.82
C SER A 19 5.64 -5.60 11.94
N ARG A 20 6.72 -5.71 11.15
CA ARG A 20 7.84 -4.75 11.19
C ARG A 20 7.62 -3.55 10.26
N PHE A 21 6.95 -3.73 9.12
CA PHE A 21 6.77 -2.70 8.10
C PHE A 21 5.29 -2.46 7.81
N ALA A 22 4.74 -1.37 8.37
CA ALA A 22 3.32 -1.01 8.20
C ALA A 22 2.89 -0.85 6.73
N ILE A 23 3.82 -0.51 5.83
CA ILE A 23 3.56 -0.41 4.38
C ILE A 23 3.14 -1.75 3.77
N VAL A 24 3.61 -2.88 4.32
CA VAL A 24 3.28 -4.24 3.86
C VAL A 24 1.88 -4.68 4.35
N ALA A 25 1.37 -4.08 5.42
CA ALA A 25 0.03 -4.33 5.95
C ALA A 25 -1.07 -3.51 5.25
N GLY A 26 -0.70 -2.52 4.43
CA GLY A 26 -1.63 -1.62 3.77
C GLY A 26 -2.30 -2.20 2.51
N PRO A 27 -3.38 -1.56 2.01
CA PRO A 27 -4.04 -2.00 0.78
C PRO A 27 -3.12 -1.89 -0.45
N THR A 28 -2.91 -3.01 -1.13
CA THR A 28 -2.04 -3.10 -2.32
C THR A 28 -2.79 -2.91 -3.64
N ARG A 29 -4.13 -2.88 -3.63
CA ARG A 29 -4.99 -2.89 -4.82
C ARG A 29 -4.72 -1.77 -5.83
N PHE A 30 -4.16 -0.64 -5.39
CA PHE A 30 -3.87 0.52 -6.24
C PHE A 30 -2.40 0.63 -6.66
N TRP A 31 -1.55 -0.30 -6.22
CA TRP A 31 -0.14 -0.30 -6.52
C TRP A 31 0.10 -1.11 -7.80
N HIS A 32 0.93 -0.59 -8.70
CA HIS A 32 1.41 -1.38 -9.83
C HIS A 32 2.29 -2.52 -9.33
N LYS A 33 2.30 -3.64 -10.05
CA LYS A 33 3.05 -4.85 -9.66
C LYS A 33 4.55 -4.58 -9.46
N HIS A 34 5.16 -3.71 -10.26
CA HIS A 34 6.56 -3.33 -10.10
C HIS A 34 6.80 -2.60 -8.78
N ILE A 35 5.93 -1.66 -8.40
CA ILE A 35 6.07 -0.96 -7.12
C ILE A 35 5.91 -1.92 -5.93
N LEU A 36 4.97 -2.87 -6.00
CA LEU A 36 4.83 -3.88 -4.95
C LEU A 36 6.08 -4.76 -4.84
N HIS A 37 6.69 -5.11 -5.97
CA HIS A 37 7.95 -5.83 -6.01
C HIS A 37 9.07 -5.03 -5.35
N ASP A 38 9.17 -3.74 -5.64
CA ASP A 38 10.22 -2.88 -5.09
C ASP A 38 10.04 -2.66 -3.59
N ILE A 39 8.79 -2.46 -3.11
CA ILE A 39 8.48 -2.38 -1.68
C ILE A 39 8.90 -3.68 -0.98
N MET A 40 8.49 -4.83 -1.49
CA MET A 40 8.79 -6.13 -0.87
C MET A 40 10.30 -6.39 -0.84
N THR A 41 10.99 -6.09 -1.95
CA THR A 41 12.45 -6.23 -2.05
C THR A 41 13.15 -5.34 -1.04
N THR A 42 12.74 -4.07 -0.94
CA THR A 42 13.31 -3.13 0.03
C THR A 42 13.05 -3.58 1.46
N CYS A 43 11.84 -4.06 1.79
CA CYS A 43 11.52 -4.56 3.13
C CYS A 43 12.36 -5.80 3.50
N ILE A 44 12.63 -6.69 2.54
CA ILE A 44 13.49 -7.87 2.75
C ILE A 44 14.94 -7.45 3.00
N ILE A 45 15.49 -6.54 2.18
CA ILE A 45 16.85 -6.03 2.35
C ILE A 45 16.98 -5.35 3.71
N MET A 46 16.07 -4.43 4.05
CA MET A 46 16.10 -3.75 5.36
C MET A 46 15.94 -4.73 6.52
N HIS A 47 15.08 -5.75 6.40
CA HIS A 47 14.95 -6.78 7.42
C HIS A 47 16.25 -7.53 7.65
N ASN A 48 16.93 -7.92 6.57
CA ASN A 48 18.21 -8.61 6.63
C ASN A 48 19.31 -7.71 7.19
N MET A 49 19.33 -6.42 6.82
CA MET A 49 20.27 -5.45 7.35
C MET A 49 20.05 -5.22 8.85
N ILE A 50 18.80 -5.07 9.30
CA ILE A 50 18.46 -4.94 10.72
C ILE A 50 18.85 -6.21 11.48
N ILE A 51 18.60 -7.40 10.92
CA ILE A 51 19.04 -8.65 11.54
C ILE A 51 20.55 -8.71 11.64
N ALA A 52 21.28 -8.34 10.59
CA ALA A 52 22.75 -8.35 10.60
C ALA A 52 23.31 -7.38 11.64
N ASP A 53 22.74 -6.18 11.74
CA ASP A 53 23.09 -5.16 12.74
C ASP A 53 22.73 -5.62 14.17
N GLU A 54 21.55 -6.22 14.37
CA GLU A 54 21.12 -6.81 15.65
C GLU A 54 21.94 -8.07 16.03
N ARG A 55 22.58 -8.75 15.07
CA ARG A 55 23.25 -10.07 15.27
C ARG A 55 24.74 -10.03 15.49
N ASP A 56 25.39 -8.87 15.58
CA ASP A 56 26.84 -8.84 15.81
C ASP A 56 27.23 -9.16 17.27
N VAL A 57 27.12 -10.45 17.63
CA VAL A 57 28.06 -11.12 18.54
C VAL A 57 28.44 -12.55 18.08
N THR A 58 27.59 -13.40 17.47
CA THR A 58 28.03 -14.78 17.07
C THR A 58 27.08 -15.55 16.13
N ALA A 59 27.10 -15.35 14.81
CA ALA A 59 26.67 -16.40 13.86
C ALA A 59 27.10 -16.12 12.41
N SER A 60 27.93 -17.00 11.85
CA SER A 60 28.33 -16.99 10.44
C SER A 60 27.11 -17.19 9.53
N ILE A 61 26.80 -16.19 8.70
CA ILE A 61 25.79 -16.30 7.65
C ILE A 61 26.49 -16.96 6.45
N GLU A 62 25.97 -18.11 6.02
CA GLU A 62 26.45 -18.78 4.80
C GLU A 62 26.18 -17.88 3.59
N ASP A 63 27.26 -17.57 2.88
CA ASP A 63 27.35 -16.65 1.74
C ASP A 63 26.44 -17.10 0.59
N HIS A 64 25.25 -16.50 0.49
CA HIS A 64 24.31 -16.79 -0.58
C HIS A 64 24.53 -15.79 -1.71
N MET A 65 25.25 -16.26 -2.73
CA MET A 65 25.54 -15.64 -4.04
C MET A 65 24.70 -14.40 -4.39
N GLU A 66 25.33 -13.23 -4.37
CA GLU A 66 24.77 -11.97 -4.86
C GLU A 66 24.37 -12.09 -6.34
N THR A 67 23.14 -11.68 -6.66
CA THR A 67 22.70 -11.50 -8.05
C THR A 67 22.78 -10.03 -8.42
N PRO A 68 23.06 -9.68 -9.69
CA PRO A 68 23.34 -8.29 -10.07
C PRO A 68 22.11 -7.40 -9.89
N THR A 69 22.29 -6.27 -9.21
CA THR A 69 21.30 -5.20 -9.07
C THR A 69 21.12 -4.47 -10.39
N PRO A 70 19.88 -4.30 -10.91
CA PRO A 70 19.65 -3.41 -12.03
C PRO A 70 19.65 -1.95 -11.53
N GLU A 71 20.46 -1.10 -12.14
CA GLU A 71 20.38 0.35 -11.95
C GLU A 71 19.07 0.87 -12.54
N VAL A 72 18.21 1.42 -11.68
CA VAL A 72 16.98 2.11 -12.09
C VAL A 72 17.14 3.58 -11.70
N GLU A 73 17.40 4.44 -12.68
CA GLU A 73 17.26 5.89 -12.53
C GLU A 73 15.78 6.25 -12.39
N MET A 74 15.38 6.72 -11.21
CA MET A 74 14.04 7.25 -10.97
C MET A 74 14.04 8.77 -11.12
N VAL A 75 13.57 9.26 -12.27
CA VAL A 75 13.19 10.67 -12.43
C VAL A 75 11.68 10.75 -12.57
N LEU A 76 10.98 10.83 -11.45
CA LEU A 76 9.58 11.27 -11.39
C LEU A 76 9.38 12.05 -10.10
N ASP A 77 8.78 13.24 -10.20
CA ASP A 77 8.47 14.09 -9.05
C ASP A 77 7.29 13.50 -8.26
N GLU A 78 7.61 12.51 -7.41
CA GLU A 78 6.68 11.74 -6.60
C GLU A 78 5.89 12.62 -5.61
N ASN A 79 6.45 13.76 -5.21
CA ASN A 79 5.80 14.71 -4.32
C ASN A 79 4.54 15.29 -4.96
N THR A 80 4.60 15.67 -6.23
CA THR A 80 3.42 16.19 -6.97
C THR A 80 2.31 15.14 -7.07
N ARG A 81 2.66 13.87 -7.31
CA ARG A 81 1.67 12.78 -7.40
C ARG A 81 0.99 12.51 -6.06
N PHE A 82 1.75 12.54 -4.97
CA PHE A 82 1.22 12.36 -3.61
C PHE A 82 0.29 13.51 -3.20
N GLN A 83 0.64 14.76 -3.52
CA GLN A 83 -0.22 15.92 -3.25
C GLN A 83 -1.55 15.85 -4.02
N GLN A 84 -1.53 15.41 -5.28
CA GLN A 84 -2.74 15.22 -6.08
C GLN A 84 -3.66 14.13 -5.49
N PHE A 85 -3.09 13.06 -4.95
CA PHE A 85 -3.85 12.01 -4.26
C PHE A 85 -4.54 12.56 -3.00
N LEU A 86 -3.82 13.31 -2.16
CA LEU A 86 -4.38 13.91 -0.95
C LEU A 86 -5.51 14.91 -1.27
N ALA A 87 -5.34 15.72 -2.31
CA ALA A 87 -6.36 16.68 -2.75
C ALA A 87 -7.66 15.97 -3.19
N ARG A 88 -7.54 14.92 -4.03
CA ARG A 88 -8.70 14.10 -4.45
C ARG A 88 -9.37 13.40 -3.28
N HIS A 89 -8.58 12.88 -2.33
CA HIS A 89 -9.12 12.18 -1.18
C HIS A 89 -9.90 13.09 -0.23
N ARG A 90 -9.46 14.36 -0.07
CA ARG A 90 -10.22 15.36 0.69
C ARG A 90 -11.56 15.70 0.04
N GLY A 91 -11.60 15.88 -1.28
CA GLY A 91 -12.85 16.18 -1.99
C GLY A 91 -13.90 15.07 -1.89
N ILE A 92 -13.48 13.79 -1.88
CA ILE A 92 -14.40 12.64 -1.73
C ILE A 92 -14.97 12.54 -0.30
N ARG A 93 -14.22 13.03 0.69
CA ARG A 93 -14.64 13.03 2.11
C ARG A 93 -15.22 14.38 2.57
N ASP A 94 -15.43 15.30 1.65
CA ASP A 94 -15.99 16.60 1.94
C ASP A 94 -17.46 16.44 2.36
N LYS A 95 -17.70 16.63 3.66
CA LYS A 95 -19.03 16.47 4.27
C LYS A 95 -20.00 17.54 3.77
N ASP A 96 -19.51 18.73 3.44
CA ASP A 96 -20.35 19.83 3.00
C ASP A 96 -20.82 19.58 1.57
N ALA A 97 -19.93 19.10 0.69
CA ALA A 97 -20.30 18.65 -0.65
C ALA A 97 -21.31 17.50 -0.63
N HIS A 98 -21.14 16.53 0.28
CA HIS A 98 -22.09 15.44 0.48
C HIS A 98 -23.46 15.94 0.96
N ILE A 99 -23.50 16.88 1.92
CA ILE A 99 -24.76 17.45 2.42
C ILE A 99 -25.46 18.28 1.33
N ALA A 100 -24.70 19.07 0.57
CA ALA A 100 -25.22 19.86 -0.53
C ALA A 100 -25.87 18.97 -1.61
N LEU A 101 -25.18 17.90 -2.03
CA LEU A 101 -25.71 16.96 -3.01
C LEU A 101 -26.97 16.24 -2.50
N ARG A 102 -26.98 15.83 -1.22
CA ARG A 102 -28.15 15.20 -0.60
C ARG A 102 -29.35 16.15 -0.58
N ASN A 103 -29.15 17.42 -0.19
CA ASN A 103 -30.24 18.39 -0.14
C ASN A 103 -30.77 18.70 -1.55
N ALA A 104 -29.88 18.87 -2.54
CA ALA A 104 -30.30 19.06 -3.94
C ALA A 104 -31.11 17.87 -4.49
N LEU A 105 -30.76 16.64 -4.11
CA LEU A 105 -31.55 15.44 -4.46
C LEU A 105 -32.92 15.43 -3.79
N ILE A 106 -33.01 15.87 -2.52
CA ILE A 106 -34.29 15.98 -1.81
C ILE A 106 -35.19 17.00 -2.49
N ASP A 107 -34.64 18.17 -2.84
CA ASP A 107 -35.39 19.24 -3.51
C ASP A 107 -35.89 18.78 -4.89
N HIS A 108 -35.05 18.12 -5.69
CA HIS A 108 -35.47 17.56 -6.98
C HIS A 108 -36.59 16.52 -6.85
N LEU A 109 -36.51 15.62 -5.85
CA LEU A 109 -37.55 14.63 -5.62
C LEU A 109 -38.87 15.28 -5.15
N TRP A 110 -38.78 16.38 -4.40
CA TRP A 110 -39.95 17.13 -3.96
C TRP A 110 -40.61 17.90 -5.11
N ASP A 111 -39.81 18.48 -6.01
CA ASP A 111 -40.29 19.12 -7.25
C ASP A 111 -40.94 18.10 -8.20
N ASP A 112 -40.37 16.90 -8.36
CA ASP A 112 -41.00 15.83 -9.15
C ASP A 112 -42.34 15.38 -8.54
N TYR A 113 -42.42 15.28 -7.20
CA TYR A 113 -43.64 14.88 -6.51
C TYR A 113 -44.74 15.93 -6.64
N THR A 114 -44.42 17.20 -6.42
CA THR A 114 -45.38 18.32 -6.54
C THR A 114 -45.84 18.58 -7.97
N ASN A 115 -44.99 18.30 -8.98
CA ASN A 115 -45.39 18.34 -10.38
C ASN A 115 -46.19 17.10 -10.83
N SER A 116 -46.15 16.00 -10.07
CA SER A 116 -46.93 14.78 -10.35
C SER A 116 -48.34 14.79 -9.75
N ASP A 117 -48.58 15.62 -8.73
CA ASP A 117 -49.88 15.80 -8.05
C ASP A 117 -50.73 16.95 -8.64
N ASN A 118 -50.32 17.51 -9.78
CA ASN A 118 -50.99 18.59 -10.52
C ASN A 118 -51.42 18.10 -11.92
#